data_AF-A0A3D0NFT5-F1
#
_entry.id   AF-A0A3D0NFT5-F1
#
_cell.length_a   1.000
_cell.length_b   1.000
_cell.length_c   1.000
_cell.angle_alpha   90.00
_cell.angle_beta   90.00
_cell.angle_gamma   90.00
#
_symmetry.space_group_name_H-M   'P 1'
#
loop_
_entity.id
_entity.type
_entity.pdbx_description
1 polymer ?
#
loop_
_entity_poly.entity_id
_entity_poly.type
_entity_poly.pdbx_seq_one_letter_code
_entity_poly.pdbx_strand_id
1 'polypeptide(L)' 'RSKAQMVFQDPFASLNPRMTVGKIIREPIRNFDLGLTQRDEQLEVIRLMELVGINPRYMNRYPHEFSGG' A
#
# COMPACT_ATOMS: atom_id res chain seq x y z
N ARG A 1 -10.72 -0.81 21.15
CA ARG A 1 -10.68 -0.75 19.67
C ARG A 1 -10.17 -2.10 19.17
N SER A 2 -10.84 -2.72 18.18
CA SER A 2 -10.40 -3.98 17.56
C SER A 2 -9.01 -3.79 16.93
N LYS A 3 -8.04 -4.64 17.27
CA LYS A 3 -6.69 -4.69 16.67
C LYS A 3 -6.62 -5.65 15.48
N ALA A 4 -7.76 -6.18 15.01
CA ALA A 4 -7.80 -7.18 13.95
C ALA A 4 -8.20 -6.52 12.63
N GLN A 5 -7.33 -6.63 11.63
CA GLN A 5 -7.62 -6.25 10.25
C GLN A 5 -7.73 -7.53 9.41
N MET A 6 -8.84 -7.67 8.67
CA MET A 6 -9.08 -8.84 7.84
C MET A 6 -8.16 -8.80 6.61
N VAL A 7 -7.51 -9.93 6.32
CA VAL A 7 -6.74 -10.17 5.10
C VAL A 7 -7.47 -11.26 4.31
N PHE A 8 -7.90 -10.95 3.09
CA PHE A 8 -8.61 -11.91 2.24
C PHE A 8 -7.63 -12.92 1.62
N GLN A 9 -8.08 -14.16 1.41
CA GLN A 9 -7.27 -15.23 0.80
C GLN A 9 -6.98 -14.98 -0.68
N ASP A 10 -7.85 -14.23 -1.37
CA ASP A 10 -7.56 -13.64 -2.69
C ASP A 10 -7.29 -12.14 -2.52
N PRO A 11 -6.03 -11.75 -2.28
CA PRO A 11 -5.68 -10.35 -2.09
C PRO A 11 -5.89 -9.54 -3.37
N PHE A 12 -5.78 -10.14 -4.56
CA PHE A 12 -5.91 -9.43 -5.83
C PHE A 12 -7.34 -8.95 -6.07
N ALA A 13 -8.36 -9.74 -5.69
CA ALA A 13 -9.76 -9.33 -5.78
C ALA A 13 -10.09 -8.10 -4.90
N SER A 14 -9.30 -7.86 -3.86
CA SER A 14 -9.46 -6.72 -2.95
C SER A 14 -8.72 -5.45 -3.40
N LEU A 15 -7.82 -5.54 -4.39
CA LEU A 15 -7.05 -4.40 -4.88
C LEU A 15 -7.82 -3.67 -5.98
N ASN A 16 -7.93 -2.34 -5.87
CA ASN A 16 -8.46 -1.53 -6.96
C ASN A 16 -7.44 -1.47 -8.11
N PRO A 17 -7.73 -2.06 -9.29
CA PRO A 17 -6.76 -2.14 -10.38
C PRO A 17 -6.46 -0.77 -11.02
N ARG A 18 -7.28 0.25 -10.72
CA ARG A 18 -7.08 1.64 -11.18
C ARG A 18 -6.20 2.46 -10.26
N MET A 19 -5.70 1.88 -9.16
CA MET A 19 -4.81 2.55 -8.22
C MET A 19 -3.39 2.00 -8.37
N THR A 20 -2.40 2.88 -8.19
CA THR A 20 -1.00 2.47 -8.12
C THR A 20 -0.71 1.81 -6.78
N VAL A 21 0.33 0.99 -6.71
CA VAL A 21 0.77 0.31 -5.47
C VAL A 21 1.00 1.31 -4.34
N GLY A 22 1.60 2.46 -4.63
CA GLY A 22 1.78 3.51 -3.62
C GLY A 22 0.47 4.06 -3.05
N LYS A 23 -0.55 4.21 -3.89
CA LYS A 23 -1.87 4.68 -3.44
C LYS A 23 -2.59 3.63 -2.60
N ILE A 24 -2.47 2.37 -2.99
CA ILE A 24 -3.04 1.22 -2.24
C ILE A 24 -2.42 1.16 -0.85
N ILE A 25 -1.09 1.26 -0.72
CA ILE A 25 -0.39 1.23 0.57
C ILE A 25 -0.69 2.47 1.41
N ARG A 26 -0.89 3.63 0.77
CA ARG A 26 -1.21 4.89 1.45
C ARG A 26 -2.63 4.95 2.01
N GLU A 27 -3.57 4.26 1.39
CA GLU A 27 -4.99 4.35 1.78
C GLU A 27 -5.23 3.98 3.25
N PRO A 28 -4.71 2.85 3.77
CA PRO A 28 -4.85 2.52 5.18
C PRO A 28 -4.25 3.59 6.10
N ILE A 29 -3.10 4.16 5.76
CA ILE A 29 -2.42 5.21 6.55
C ILE A 29 -3.34 6.43 6.72
N ARG A 30 -4.04 6.82 5.64
CA ARG A 30 -5.01 7.92 5.66
C ARG A 30 -6.29 7.56 6.41
N ASN A 31 -6.81 6.35 6.19
CA ASN A 31 -8.08 5.92 6.77
C ASN A 31 -8.00 5.74 8.30
N PHE A 32 -6.80 5.45 8.84
CA PHE A 32 -6.58 5.39 10.28
C PHE A 32 -6.28 6.74 10.95
N ASP A 33 -6.24 7.83 10.17
CA ASP A 33 -5.99 9.21 10.63
C ASP A 33 -4.88 9.31 11.68
N LEU A 34 -3.67 8.92 11.28
CA LEU A 34 -2.50 8.90 12.16
C LEU A 34 -1.91 10.31 12.45
N GLY A 35 -2.56 11.38 11.98
CA GLY A 35 -2.07 12.76 12.14
C GLY A 35 -0.76 13.05 11.38
N LEU A 36 -0.47 12.28 10.33
CA LEU A 36 0.75 12.39 9.54
C LEU A 36 0.64 13.50 8.48
N THR A 37 1.74 14.18 8.19
CA THR A 37 1.81 15.08 7.04
C THR A 37 1.87 14.27 5.74
N GLN A 38 1.59 14.89 4.59
CA GLN A 38 1.75 14.22 3.29
C GLN A 38 3.17 13.68 3.06
N ARG A 39 4.19 14.36 3.61
CA ARG A 39 5.57 13.92 3.53
C ARG A 39 5.80 12.67 4.38
N ASP A 40 5.25 12.65 5.59
CA ASP A 40 5.37 11.51 6.50
C ASP A 40 4.62 10.29 5.96
N GLU A 41 3.42 10.48 5.39
CA GLU A 41 2.68 9.43 4.67
C GLU A 41 3.55 8.81 3.55
N GLN A 42 4.25 9.66 2.78
CA GLN A 42 5.07 9.17 1.68
C GLN A 42 6.29 8.39 2.18
N LEU A 43 6.95 8.84 3.24
CA LEU A 43 8.06 8.12 3.87
C LEU A 43 7.60 6.78 4.44
N GLU A 44 6.43 6.74 5.05
CA GLU A 44 5.88 5.50 5.61
C GLU A 44 5.52 4.49 4.50
N VAL A 45 4.97 4.95 3.38
CA VAL A 45 4.75 4.08 2.21
C VAL A 45 6.08 3.52 1.70
N ILE A 46 7.14 4.33 1.59
CA ILE A 46 8.48 3.86 1.17
C ILE A 46 8.98 2.78 2.12
N ARG A 47 8.90 3.03 3.44
CA ARG A 47 9.32 2.09 4.48
C ARG A 47 8.57 0.76 4.40
N LEU A 48 7.26 0.80 4.17
CA LEU A 48 6.44 -0.40 4.03
C LEU A 48 6.78 -1.19 2.77
N MET A 49 7.04 -0.51 1.65
CA MET A 49 7.49 -1.18 0.41
C MET A 49 8.83 -1.89 0.62
N GLU A 50 9.79 -1.23 1.25
CA GLU A 50 11.10 -1.83 1.57
C GLU A 50 10.97 -3.03 2.51
N LEU A 51 10.11 -2.92 3.54
CA LEU A 51 9.87 -3.98 4.52
C LEU A 51 9.38 -5.30 3.87
N VAL A 52 8.58 -5.21 2.81
CA VAL A 52 8.06 -6.37 2.08
C VAL A 52 8.87 -6.73 0.84
N GLY A 53 10.03 -6.09 0.64
CA GLY A 53 10.92 -6.36 -0.49
C GLY A 53 10.49 -5.77 -1.83
N ILE A 54 9.54 -4.83 -1.86
CA ILE A 54 9.14 -4.12 -3.07
C ILE A 54 10.00 -2.87 -3.23
N ASN A 55 10.65 -2.71 -4.38
CA ASN A 55 11.44 -1.51 -4.67
C ASN A 55 10.54 -0.25 -4.71
N PRO A 56 10.80 0.79 -3.89
CA PRO A 56 10.01 2.02 -3.87
C PRO A 56 9.89 2.74 -5.22
N ARG A 57 10.81 2.50 -6.17
CA ARG A 57 10.71 3.03 -7.54
C ARG A 57 9.45 2.56 -8.27
N TYR A 58 8.84 1.45 -7.82
CA TYR A 58 7.61 0.90 -8.38
C TYR A 58 6.34 1.48 -7.75
N MET A 59 6.45 2.50 -6.89
CA MET A 59 5.30 3.12 -6.21
C MET A 59 4.22 3.65 -7.17
N ASN A 60 4.62 4.06 -8.38
CA ASN A 60 3.72 4.56 -9.42
C ASN A 60 3.21 3.47 -10.38
N ARG A 61 3.62 2.21 -10.19
CA ARG A 61 3.12 1.09 -10.98
C ARG A 61 1.79 0.58 -10.46
N TYR A 62 1.00 -0.01 -11.35
CA TYR A 62 -0.25 -0.69 -11.05
C TYR A 62 -0.01 -2.14 -10.63
N PRO A 63 -0.90 -2.75 -9.83
CA PRO A 63 -0.76 -4.13 -9.36
C PRO A 63 -0.51 -5.16 -10.48
N HIS A 64 -1.15 -5.00 -11.64
CA HIS A 64 -0.99 -5.93 -12.76
C HIS A 64 0.40 -5.87 -13.41
N GLU A 65 1.16 -4.79 -13.21
CA GLU A 65 2.54 -4.64 -13.72
C GLU A 65 3.58 -5.41 -12.88
N PHE A 66 3.15 -6.04 -11.78
CA PHE A 66 3.98 -6.93 -10.96
C PHE A 66 3.84 -8.40 -11.35
N SER A 67 2.94 -8.75 -12.28
CA SER A 67 2.59 -10.14 -12.67
C SER A 67 3.68 -10.92 -13.45
N GLY A 68 4.95 -10.51 -13.34
CA GLY A 68 6.11 -11.21 -13.89
C GLY A 68 7.00 -11.92 -12.86
N GLY A 69 6.53 -12.08 -11.62
CA GLY A 69 7.23 -12.79 -10.54
C GLY A 69 6.26 -13.53 -9.63
#